data_AF-A0A351F871-F1
#
_entry.id   AF-A0A351F871-F1
#
_cell.length_a   1.000
_cell.length_b   1.000
_cell.length_c   1.000
_cell.angle_alpha   90.00
_cell.angle_beta   90.00
_cell.angle_gamma   90.00
#
_symmetry.space_group_name_H-M   'P 1'
#
loop_
_entity.id
_entity.type
_entity.pdbx_description
1 polymer ?
#
loop_
_entity_poly.entity_id
_entity_poly.type
_entity_poly.pdbx_seq_one_letter_code
_entity_poly.pdbx_strand_id
1 'polypeptide(L)'
;GAKGYYDQTSKRIVISEGMSELQNIKTLIHETAHAMLHDKDYLETTGEQKDRFTKEVEAESVAYTVCSYLDLPTEEYSFGYIAGWSGQKRIDAVRESLETIKECSSNIIGELEKRLVPDKSVRLTAEVAQEKQSKSLVI
;
A
#
# COMPACT_ATOMS: atom_id res chain seq x y z
N GLY A 1 13.52 -1.50 15.77
CA GLY A 1 12.67 -2.70 15.86
C GLY A 1 11.78 -2.79 14.63
N ALA A 2 11.04 -3.89 14.46
CA ALA A 2 9.99 -3.97 13.44
C ALA A 2 8.90 -2.92 13.74
N LYS A 3 8.38 -2.26 12.69
CA LYS A 3 7.38 -1.18 12.83
C LYS A 3 5.96 -1.73 12.98
N GLY A 4 5.72 -2.98 12.56
CA GLY A 4 4.48 -3.73 12.70
C GLY A 4 4.70 -5.19 12.31
N TYR A 5 3.65 -6.00 12.36
CA TYR A 5 3.62 -7.35 11.81
C TYR A 5 2.19 -7.86 11.59
N TYR A 6 2.03 -8.76 10.63
CA TYR A 6 0.85 -9.62 10.48
C TYR A 6 0.98 -10.92 11.29
N ASP A 7 0.05 -11.15 12.22
CA ASP A 7 -0.04 -12.37 13.02
C ASP A 7 -0.80 -13.46 12.25
N GLN A 8 -0.08 -14.50 11.82
CA GLN A 8 -0.66 -15.58 11.02
C GLN A 8 -1.62 -16.50 11.78
N THR A 9 -1.59 -16.50 13.12
CA THR A 9 -2.45 -17.35 13.95
C THR A 9 -3.78 -16.66 14.25
N SER A 10 -3.71 -15.40 14.69
CA SER A 10 -4.90 -14.61 15.04
C SER A 10 -5.48 -13.83 13.86
N LYS A 11 -4.79 -13.83 12.71
CA LYS A 11 -5.16 -13.09 11.49
C LYS A 11 -5.33 -11.60 11.74
N ARG A 12 -4.44 -11.02 12.56
CA ARG A 12 -4.48 -9.61 12.98
C ARG A 12 -3.24 -8.87 12.50
N ILE A 13 -3.45 -7.61 12.11
CA ILE A 13 -2.36 -6.67 11.85
C ILE A 13 -2.07 -5.90 13.13
N VAL A 14 -0.79 -5.86 13.51
CA VAL A 14 -0.30 -5.14 14.69
C VAL A 14 0.66 -4.05 14.22
N ILE A 15 0.45 -2.83 14.72
CA ILE A 15 1.32 -1.67 14.44
C ILE A 15 1.92 -1.16 15.75
N SER A 16 3.16 -0.66 15.69
CA SER A 16 3.83 -0.08 16.86
C SER A 16 3.23 1.27 17.23
N GLU A 17 3.18 1.57 18.52
CA GLU A 17 2.73 2.88 19.00
C GLU A 17 3.79 3.97 18.78
N GLY A 18 3.36 5.24 18.74
CA GLY A 18 4.26 6.39 18.69
C GLY A 18 4.91 6.68 17.33
N MET A 19 4.49 6.02 16.25
CA MET A 19 4.93 6.33 14.89
C MET A 19 4.12 7.50 14.29
N SER A 20 4.70 8.17 13.28
CA SER A 20 3.98 9.19 12.51
C SER A 20 2.77 8.58 11.76
N GLU A 21 1.77 9.40 11.44
CA GLU A 21 0.58 8.95 10.70
C GLU A 21 0.97 8.30 9.35
N LEU A 22 1.87 8.94 8.61
CA LEU A 22 2.37 8.41 7.34
C LEU A 22 3.04 7.04 7.51
N GLN A 23 3.86 6.89 8.55
CA GLN A 23 4.51 5.62 8.84
C GLN A 23 3.50 4.55 9.28
N ASN A 24 2.46 4.92 10.03
CA ASN A 24 1.37 4.02 10.39
C ASN A 24 0.62 3.53 9.15
N ILE A 25 0.24 4.43 8.24
CA ILE A 25 -0.45 4.08 7.00
C ILE A 25 0.41 3.14 6.15
N LYS A 26 1.68 3.50 5.94
CA LYS A 26 2.64 2.65 5.23
C LYS A 26 2.71 1.25 5.82
N THR A 27 2.96 1.15 7.12
CA THR A 27 3.09 -0.14 7.81
C THR A 27 1.79 -0.93 7.73
N LEU A 28 0.64 -0.29 7.91
CA LEU A 28 -0.65 -0.95 7.81
C LEU A 28 -0.88 -1.57 6.42
N ILE A 29 -0.58 -0.84 5.34
CA ILE A 29 -0.74 -1.36 3.98
C ILE A 29 0.26 -2.50 3.71
N HIS A 30 1.51 -2.36 4.17
CA HIS A 30 2.53 -3.41 4.06
C HIS A 30 2.06 -4.72 4.73
N GLU A 31 1.60 -4.64 5.99
CA GLU A 31 1.12 -5.83 6.71
C GLU A 31 -0.20 -6.36 6.11
N THR A 32 -1.03 -5.51 5.52
CA THR A 32 -2.22 -5.93 4.77
C THR A 32 -1.82 -6.72 3.53
N ALA A 33 -0.79 -6.30 2.80
CA ALA A 33 -0.26 -7.04 1.66
C ALA A 33 0.27 -8.41 2.11
N HIS A 34 0.95 -8.51 3.25
CA HIS A 34 1.33 -9.79 3.84
C HIS A 34 0.12 -10.67 4.17
N ALA A 35 -0.94 -10.11 4.75
CA ALA A 35 -2.16 -10.85 5.04
C ALA A 35 -2.85 -11.37 3.77
N MET A 36 -2.85 -10.59 2.69
CA MET A 36 -3.52 -10.96 1.44
C MET A 36 -2.73 -11.97 0.59
N LEU A 37 -1.41 -11.81 0.53
CA LEU A 37 -0.55 -12.59 -0.38
C LEU A 37 0.18 -13.73 0.31
N HIS A 38 0.47 -13.59 1.60
CA HIS A 38 1.44 -14.42 2.30
C HIS A 38 0.88 -15.11 3.55
N ASP A 39 -0.44 -15.14 3.68
CA ASP A 39 -1.10 -15.95 4.70
C ASP A 39 -0.73 -17.42 4.51
N LYS A 40 -0.40 -18.09 5.62
CA LYS A 40 0.08 -19.46 5.58
C LYS A 40 -0.97 -20.42 5.06
N ASP A 41 -2.22 -20.26 5.48
CA ASP A 41 -3.29 -21.18 5.07
C ASP A 41 -3.57 -20.98 3.57
N TYR A 42 -3.53 -19.73 3.11
CA TYR A 42 -3.64 -19.41 1.68
C TYR A 42 -2.52 -20.07 0.85
N LEU A 43 -1.26 -19.89 1.23
CA LEU A 43 -0.13 -20.48 0.51
C LEU A 43 -0.14 -22.02 0.55
N GLU A 44 -0.60 -22.62 1.66
CA GLU A 44 -0.80 -24.07 1.74
C GLU A 44 -1.88 -24.56 0.78
N THR A 45 -2.96 -23.80 0.59
CA THR A 45 -4.04 -24.17 -0.33
C THR A 45 -3.67 -24.01 -1.80
N THR A 46 -2.88 -23.00 -2.16
CA THR A 46 -2.44 -22.77 -3.55
C THR A 46 -1.21 -23.60 -3.92
N GLY A 47 -0.49 -24.13 -2.92
CA GLY A 47 0.78 -24.82 -3.10
C GLY A 47 1.94 -23.88 -3.47
N GLU A 48 1.74 -22.57 -3.37
CA GLU A 48 2.70 -21.57 -3.78
C GLU A 48 3.80 -21.41 -2.72
N GLN A 49 5.07 -21.48 -3.15
CA GLN A 49 6.21 -21.28 -2.28
C GLN A 49 7.02 -20.07 -2.75
N LYS A 50 7.04 -19.03 -1.90
CA LYS A 50 7.87 -17.85 -2.09
C LYS A 50 8.88 -17.74 -0.96
N ASP A 51 10.12 -17.41 -1.30
CA ASP A 51 11.12 -17.08 -0.30
C ASP A 51 10.80 -15.74 0.37
N ARG A 52 11.38 -15.53 1.55
CA ARG A 52 11.13 -14.32 2.34
C ARG A 52 11.47 -13.03 1.58
N PHE A 53 12.51 -13.03 0.75
CA PHE A 53 12.91 -11.84 0.01
C PHE A 53 11.85 -11.43 -1.01
N THR A 54 11.30 -12.38 -1.77
CA THR A 54 10.20 -12.10 -2.70
C THR A 54 8.95 -11.59 -1.97
N LYS A 55 8.60 -12.20 -0.83
CA LYS A 55 7.45 -11.76 -0.02
C LYS A 55 7.56 -10.30 0.43
N GLU A 56 8.74 -9.90 0.88
CA GLU A 56 8.99 -8.53 1.36
C GLU A 56 9.05 -7.53 0.19
N VAL A 57 9.58 -7.95 -0.97
CA VAL A 57 9.55 -7.14 -2.20
C VAL A 57 8.10 -6.88 -2.64
N GLU A 58 7.26 -7.91 -2.67
CA GLU A 58 5.84 -7.77 -3.01
C GLU A 58 5.13 -6.84 -2.03
N ALA A 59 5.29 -7.04 -0.72
CA ALA A 59 4.63 -6.23 0.30
C ALA A 59 5.05 -4.75 0.26
N GLU A 60 6.36 -4.46 0.13
CA GLU A 60 6.85 -3.08 -0.01
C GLU A 60 6.40 -2.44 -1.32
N SER A 61 6.41 -3.18 -2.44
CA SER A 61 5.94 -2.67 -3.74
C SER A 61 4.45 -2.35 -3.73
N VAL A 62 3.62 -3.18 -3.08
CA VAL A 62 2.19 -2.89 -2.88
C VAL A 62 2.01 -1.65 -2.01
N ALA A 63 2.70 -1.56 -0.87
CA ALA A 63 2.63 -0.39 0.01
C ALA A 63 3.04 0.90 -0.70
N TYR A 64 4.11 0.85 -1.50
CA TYR A 64 4.54 1.98 -2.32
C TYR A 64 3.48 2.39 -3.35
N THR A 65 2.92 1.41 -4.09
CA THR A 65 1.92 1.67 -5.15
C THR A 65 0.65 2.29 -4.57
N VAL A 66 0.11 1.74 -3.48
CA VAL A 66 -1.10 2.25 -2.84
C VAL A 66 -0.86 3.64 -2.24
N CYS A 67 0.27 3.87 -1.59
CA CYS A 67 0.55 5.19 -1.01
C CYS A 67 0.80 6.25 -2.09
N SER A 68 1.44 5.87 -3.19
CA SER A 68 1.60 6.75 -4.37
C SER A 68 0.25 7.11 -4.98
N TYR A 69 -0.68 6.15 -5.05
CA TYR A 69 -2.05 6.41 -5.52
C TYR A 69 -2.82 7.39 -4.62
N LEU A 70 -2.55 7.38 -3.31
CA LEU A 70 -3.16 8.28 -2.33
C LEU A 70 -2.47 9.65 -2.23
N ASP A 71 -1.51 9.95 -3.10
CA ASP A 71 -0.67 11.17 -3.06
C ASP A 71 0.05 11.37 -1.71
N LEU A 72 0.33 10.27 -0.99
CA LEU A 72 1.04 10.33 0.29
C LEU A 72 2.54 10.46 0.05
N PRO A 73 3.28 11.25 0.86
CA PRO A 73 4.72 11.39 0.69
C PRO A 73 5.41 10.02 0.81
N THR A 74 6.07 9.57 -0.26
CA THR A 74 6.79 8.30 -0.27
C THR A 74 8.30 8.46 -0.21
N GLU A 75 8.80 9.65 0.11
CA GLU A 75 10.25 9.96 0.08
C GLU A 75 11.06 9.13 1.11
N GLU A 76 10.43 8.66 2.20
CA GLU A 76 11.04 7.70 3.14
C GLU A 76 11.00 6.23 2.67
N TYR A 77 10.41 5.92 1.51
CA TYR A 77 10.37 4.56 0.94
C TYR A 77 11.68 4.14 0.30
N SER A 78 12.76 4.86 0.58
CA SER A 78 14.12 4.41 0.29
C SER A 78 14.20 2.91 0.55
N PHE A 79 14.19 2.10 -0.52
CA PHE A 79 14.43 0.64 -0.49
C PHE A 79 15.83 0.29 0.11
N GLY A 80 16.52 1.30 0.64
CA GLY A 80 17.90 1.39 1.06
C GLY A 80 18.22 0.81 2.43
N TYR A 81 17.26 0.24 3.18
CA TYR A 81 17.60 -0.61 4.32
C TYR A 81 18.09 -2.01 3.89
N ILE A 82 18.06 -2.31 2.60
CA ILE A 82 18.56 -3.56 2.04
C ILE A 82 19.89 -3.29 1.32
N ALA A 83 20.92 -2.93 2.08
CA ALA A 83 22.29 -2.77 1.60
C ALA A 83 22.99 -4.11 1.28
N GLY A 84 22.27 -5.24 1.33
CA GLY A 84 22.82 -6.60 1.16
C GLY A 84 22.48 -7.32 -0.14
N TRP A 85 21.58 -6.80 -0.98
CA TRP A 85 21.18 -7.46 -2.24
C TRP A 85 21.50 -6.58 -3.44
N SER A 86 22.10 -7.15 -4.49
CA SER A 86 22.39 -6.42 -5.73
C SER A 86 21.09 -5.87 -6.31
N GLY A 87 21.10 -4.60 -6.74
CA GLY A 87 19.90 -3.93 -7.27
C GLY A 87 19.22 -4.71 -8.40
N GLN A 88 19.98 -5.49 -9.16
CA GLN A 88 19.48 -6.37 -10.22
C GLN A 88 18.49 -7.44 -9.70
N LYS A 89 18.85 -8.18 -8.64
CA LYS A 89 17.98 -9.24 -8.08
C LYS A 89 16.63 -8.68 -7.62
N ARG A 90 16.62 -7.45 -7.07
CA ARG A 90 15.38 -6.77 -6.69
C ARG A 90 14.55 -6.42 -7.91
N ILE A 91 15.15 -5.80 -8.93
CA ILE A 91 14.43 -5.43 -10.13
C ILE A 91 13.81 -6.67 -10.77
N ASP A 92 14.54 -7.78 -10.79
CA ASP A 92 14.04 -9.05 -11.33
C ASP A 92 12.89 -9.61 -10.48
N ALA A 93 12.99 -9.61 -9.15
CA ALA A 93 11.89 -10.00 -8.27
C ALA A 93 10.65 -9.10 -8.45
N VAL A 94 10.82 -7.78 -8.58
CA VAL A 94 9.71 -6.87 -8.87
C VAL A 94 9.08 -7.22 -10.21
N ARG A 95 9.89 -7.45 -11.26
CA ARG A 95 9.42 -7.81 -12.60
C ARG A 95 8.63 -9.11 -12.61
N GLU A 96 9.14 -10.14 -11.94
CA GLU A 96 8.49 -11.43 -11.81
C GLU A 96 7.17 -11.33 -11.03
N SER A 97 7.11 -10.44 -10.04
CA SER A 97 5.93 -10.22 -9.20
C SER A 97 4.97 -9.13 -9.68
N LEU A 98 5.17 -8.54 -10.88
CA LEU A 98 4.42 -7.35 -11.32
C LEU A 98 2.90 -7.57 -11.32
N GLU A 99 2.41 -8.71 -11.80
CA GLU A 99 0.97 -8.96 -11.85
C GLU A 99 0.40 -9.11 -10.42
N THR A 100 1.08 -9.87 -9.55
CA THR A 100 0.74 -9.99 -8.13
C THR A 100 0.66 -8.62 -7.44
N ILE A 101 1.67 -7.77 -7.65
CA ILE A 101 1.74 -6.42 -7.08
C ILE A 101 0.57 -5.58 -7.60
N LYS A 102 0.31 -5.61 -8.91
CA LYS A 102 -0.76 -4.85 -9.56
C LYS A 102 -2.15 -5.28 -9.06
N GLU A 103 -2.43 -6.58 -9.03
CA GLU A 103 -3.71 -7.11 -8.58
C GLU A 103 -3.99 -6.78 -7.10
N CYS A 104 -3.00 -7.04 -6.23
CA CYS A 104 -3.12 -6.75 -4.80
C CYS A 104 -3.31 -5.24 -4.55
N SER A 105 -2.50 -4.39 -5.20
CA SER A 105 -2.64 -2.93 -5.07
C SER A 105 -4.00 -2.45 -5.55
N SER A 106 -4.48 -2.97 -6.69
CA SER A 106 -5.79 -2.60 -7.24
C SER A 106 -6.94 -3.00 -6.32
N ASN A 107 -6.84 -4.16 -5.67
CA ASN A 107 -7.82 -4.61 -4.70
C ASN A 107 -7.86 -3.68 -3.47
N ILE A 108 -6.71 -3.39 -2.88
CA ILE A 108 -6.62 -2.48 -1.72
C ILE A 108 -7.16 -1.09 -2.10
N ILE A 109 -6.73 -0.53 -3.23
CA ILE A 109 -7.21 0.77 -3.72
C ILE A 109 -8.72 0.75 -3.92
N GLY A 110 -9.26 -0.28 -4.60
CA GLY A 110 -10.70 -0.38 -4.85
C GLY A 110 -11.52 -0.48 -3.56
N GLU A 111 -11.04 -1.22 -2.55
CA GLU A 111 -11.68 -1.29 -1.24
C GLU A 111 -11.58 0.04 -0.47
N LEU A 112 -10.43 0.73 -0.56
CA LEU A 112 -10.27 2.07 -0.01
C LEU A 112 -11.22 3.06 -0.68
N GLU A 113 -11.31 3.10 -2.01
CA GLU A 113 -12.25 3.96 -2.73
C GLU A 113 -13.70 3.70 -2.30
N LYS A 114 -14.12 2.43 -2.23
CA LYS A 114 -15.49 2.10 -1.78
C LYS A 114 -15.79 2.62 -0.38
N ARG A 115 -14.82 2.59 0.53
CA ARG A 115 -14.98 3.01 1.93
C ARG A 115 -14.75 4.50 2.16
N LEU A 116 -13.91 5.13 1.34
CA LEU A 116 -13.55 6.55 1.38
C LEU A 116 -14.44 7.41 0.47
N VAL A 117 -15.48 6.84 -0.14
CA VAL A 117 -16.57 7.62 -0.76
C VAL A 117 -17.66 7.89 0.29
N PRO A 118 -17.62 9.04 0.98
CA PRO A 118 -18.79 9.87 1.13
C PRO A 118 -18.86 10.78 -0.10
N ASP A 119 -19.68 10.36 -1.08
CA ASP A 119 -20.20 11.17 -2.17
C ASP A 119 -19.17 12.00 -2.99
N LYS A 120 -18.71 11.46 -4.13
CA LYS A 120 -17.99 12.24 -5.18
C LYS A 120 -18.74 13.53 -5.56
N SER A 121 -20.05 13.65 -5.33
CA SER A 121 -20.79 14.89 -5.55
C SER A 121 -20.31 16.04 -4.66
N VAL A 122 -19.80 15.78 -3.45
CA VAL A 122 -19.39 16.84 -2.52
C VAL A 122 -18.08 17.53 -2.96
N ARG A 123 -17.11 16.77 -3.49
CA ARG A 123 -15.87 17.36 -4.02
C ARG A 123 -16.09 18.10 -5.34
N LEU A 124 -16.89 17.52 -6.25
CA LEU A 124 -17.27 18.18 -7.51
C LEU A 124 -18.12 19.44 -7.26
N THR A 125 -19.01 19.44 -6.28
CA THR A 125 -19.80 20.64 -5.93
C THR A 125 -18.96 21.72 -5.27
N ALA A 126 -17.98 21.36 -4.43
CA ALA A 126 -17.06 22.32 -3.82
C ALA A 126 -16.15 22.99 -4.86
N GLU A 127 -15.59 22.23 -5.80
CA GLU A 127 -14.75 22.77 -6.89
C GLU A 127 -15.55 23.65 -7.86
N VAL A 128 -16.76 23.21 -8.26
CA VAL A 128 -17.67 23.99 -9.12
C VAL A 128 -18.17 25.26 -8.39
N ALA A 129 -18.36 25.22 -7.08
CA ALA A 129 -18.74 26.39 -6.29
C ALA A 129 -17.60 27.41 -6.18
N GLN A 130 -16.35 26.96 -5.98
CA GLN A 130 -15.18 27.83 -5.96
C GLN A 130 -14.93 28.51 -7.32
N GLU A 131 -15.09 27.79 -8.43
CA GLU A 131 -14.96 28.40 -9.77
C GLU A 131 -16.04 29.46 -10.04
N LYS A 132 -17.29 29.20 -9.63
CA LYS A 132 -18.40 30.16 -9.82
C LYS A 132 -18.21 31.42 -8.96
N GLN A 133 -17.73 31.27 -7.73
CA GLN A 133 -17.47 32.40 -6.83
C GLN A 133 -16.30 33.26 -7.33
N SER A 134 -15.25 32.61 -7.87
CA SER A 134 -14.10 33.31 -8.45
C SER A 134 -14.48 34.08 -9.73
N LYS A 135 -15.36 33.56 -10.57
CA LYS A 135 -15.86 34.25 -11.78
C LYS A 135 -16.86 35.37 -11.48
N SER A 136 -17.59 35.31 -10.36
CA SER A 136 -18.54 36.35 -9.96
C SER A 136 -17.88 37.61 -9.38
N LEU A 137 -16.60 37.53 -8.98
CA LEU A 137 -15.86 38.64 -8.37
C LEU A 137 -15.10 39.51 -9.39
N VAL A 138 -15.15 39.16 -10.69
CA VAL A 138 -14.39 39.81 -11.78
C VAL A 138 -15.29 40.66 -12.68
N ILE A 139 -16.30 41.33 -12.11
CA ILE A 139 -17.14 42.32 -12.83
C ILE A 139 -17.08 43.66 -12.10
#